data_AF-A0A094ZTE0-F1
#
_entry.id   AF-A0A094ZTE0-F1
#
_cell.length_a   1.000
_cell.length_b   1.000
_cell.length_c   1.000
_cell.angle_alpha   90.00
_cell.angle_beta   90.00
_cell.angle_gamma   90.00
#
_symmetry.space_group_name_H-M   'P 1'
#
loop_
_entity.id
_entity.type
_entity.pdbx_description
1 polymer ?
#
loop_
_entity_poly.entity_id
_entity_poly.type
_entity_poly.pdbx_seq_one_letter_code
_entity_poly.pdbx_strand_id
1 'polypeptide(L)'
;MRWYNYEKEDVYQFCGPMFTEYEDAAVNYYIKYGELHWSTSVVDAFMKQKHRLLWEKRYGPVGKASDEKKKLAAAGDKATKEGNFISKIREIGFGRDIPKEVHL
;
A
#
# COMPACT_ATOMS: atom_id res chain seq x y z
N MET A 1 0.92 -1.74 19.20
CA MET A 1 1.91 -2.38 18.31
C MET A 1 2.39 -1.34 17.32
N ARG A 2 3.71 -1.17 17.16
CA ARG A 2 4.30 -0.14 16.29
C ARG A 2 5.17 -0.85 15.25
N TRP A 3 4.90 -0.58 13.97
CA TRP A 3 5.44 -1.36 12.85
C TRP A 3 6.96 -1.18 12.64
N TYR A 4 7.57 -0.08 13.10
CA TYR A 4 9.02 0.13 12.96
C TYR A 4 9.88 -0.72 13.93
N ASN A 5 9.27 -1.42 14.89
CA ASN A 5 9.99 -2.28 15.83
C ASN A 5 10.37 -3.65 15.23
N TYR A 6 10.06 -3.88 13.95
CA TYR A 6 10.30 -5.14 13.24
C TYR A 6 11.33 -4.92 12.13
N GLU A 7 12.04 -5.99 11.79
CA GLU A 7 12.97 -6.00 10.66
C GLU A 7 12.25 -5.62 9.36
N LYS A 8 12.95 -4.88 8.52
CA LYS A 8 12.39 -4.26 7.32
C LYS A 8 11.77 -5.31 6.37
N GLU A 9 12.35 -6.49 6.28
CA GLU A 9 11.87 -7.60 5.44
C GLU A 9 10.53 -8.17 5.94
N ASP A 10 10.40 -8.44 7.24
CA ASP A 10 9.15 -8.87 7.87
C ASP A 10 8.02 -7.87 7.60
N VAL A 11 8.32 -6.56 7.74
CA VAL A 11 7.34 -5.49 7.53
C VAL A 11 6.83 -5.49 6.09
N TYR A 12 7.69 -5.65 5.09
CA TYR A 12 7.23 -5.72 3.70
C TYR A 12 6.45 -6.99 3.38
N GLN A 13 6.82 -8.12 3.97
CA GLN A 13 6.15 -9.39 3.72
C GLN A 13 4.73 -9.41 4.31
N PHE A 14 4.56 -8.98 5.56
CA PHE A 14 3.28 -9.07 6.27
C PHE A 14 2.41 -7.82 6.08
N CYS A 15 3.02 -6.63 6.07
CA CYS A 15 2.29 -5.37 5.97
C CYS A 15 2.26 -4.79 4.56
N GLY A 16 2.92 -5.42 3.58
CA GLY A 16 2.97 -4.97 2.18
C GLY A 16 1.60 -4.61 1.59
N PRO A 17 0.60 -5.51 1.63
CA PRO A 17 -0.75 -5.20 1.12
C PRO A 17 -1.38 -3.99 1.83
N MET A 18 -1.29 -3.95 3.17
CA MET A 18 -1.82 -2.84 3.97
C MET A 18 -1.14 -1.50 3.63
N PHE A 19 0.16 -1.50 3.35
CA PHE A 19 0.86 -0.29 2.89
C PHE A 19 0.35 0.17 1.53
N THR A 20 0.13 -0.74 0.58
CA THR A 20 -0.41 -0.35 -0.73
C THR A 20 -1.80 0.24 -0.64
N GLU A 21 -2.69 -0.36 0.17
CA GLU A 21 -4.03 0.17 0.42
C GLU A 21 -3.99 1.55 1.09
N TYR A 22 -3.11 1.72 2.08
CA TYR A 22 -2.92 2.99 2.77
C TYR A 22 -2.41 4.07 1.81
N GLU A 23 -1.38 3.78 1.01
CA GLU A 23 -0.84 4.73 0.04
C GLU A 23 -1.88 5.14 -1.00
N ASP A 24 -2.66 4.19 -1.51
CA ASP A 24 -3.70 4.48 -2.50
C ASP A 24 -4.85 5.29 -1.87
N ALA A 25 -5.24 5.00 -0.63
CA ALA A 25 -6.21 5.80 0.12
C ALA A 25 -5.70 7.22 0.40
N ALA A 26 -4.43 7.36 0.78
CA ALA A 26 -3.79 8.66 1.05
C ALA A 26 -3.71 9.52 -0.22
N VAL A 27 -3.33 8.91 -1.35
CA VAL A 27 -3.32 9.59 -2.66
C VAL A 27 -4.73 10.04 -3.05
N ASN A 28 -5.74 9.17 -2.91
CA ASN A 28 -7.13 9.50 -3.22
C ASN A 28 -7.67 10.63 -2.34
N TYR A 29 -7.31 10.65 -1.06
CA TYR A 29 -7.66 11.74 -0.14
C TYR A 29 -7.00 13.05 -0.57
N TYR A 30 -5.70 13.03 -0.89
CA TYR A 30 -4.96 14.23 -1.29
C TYR A 30 -5.47 14.83 -2.61
N ILE A 31 -5.84 13.98 -3.57
CA ILE A 31 -6.43 14.41 -4.84
C ILE A 31 -7.73 15.20 -4.58
N LYS A 32 -8.55 14.78 -3.60
CA LYS A 32 -9.82 15.44 -3.28
C LYS A 32 -9.62 16.69 -2.41
N TYR A 33 -8.87 16.57 -1.32
CA TYR A 33 -8.85 17.58 -0.25
C TYR A 33 -7.46 18.17 0.05
N GLY A 34 -6.40 17.67 -0.59
CA GLY A 34 -5.05 18.23 -0.44
C GLY A 34 -5.00 19.71 -0.84
N GLU A 35 -4.16 20.49 -0.17
CA GLU A 35 -3.97 21.94 -0.41
C GLU A 35 -5.22 22.81 -0.14
N LEU A 36 -6.37 22.23 0.24
CA LEU A 36 -7.53 23.03 0.64
C LEU A 36 -7.27 23.65 2.01
N HIS A 37 -7.55 24.94 2.13
CA HIS A 37 -7.47 25.66 3.39
C HIS A 37 -8.58 25.23 4.36
N TRP A 38 -8.39 25.46 5.66
CA TRP A 38 -9.39 25.15 6.68
C TRP A 38 -10.72 25.89 6.50
N SER A 39 -10.70 27.05 5.82
CA SER A 39 -11.88 27.87 5.51
C SER A 39 -12.53 27.55 4.16
N THR A 40 -12.16 26.43 3.52
CA THR A 40 -12.69 26.08 2.21
C THR A 40 -14.12 25.56 2.26
N SER A 41 -14.84 25.80 1.17
CA SER A 41 -16.21 25.37 0.96
C SER A 41 -16.28 24.19 -0.01
N VAL A 42 -17.48 23.59 -0.14
CA VAL A 42 -17.76 22.55 -1.14
C VAL A 42 -17.51 23.06 -2.57
N VAL A 43 -17.63 24.38 -2.80
CA VAL A 43 -17.37 25.00 -4.11
C VAL A 43 -15.89 24.89 -4.49
N ASP A 44 -14.98 25.06 -3.53
CA ASP A 44 -13.53 24.99 -3.78
C ASP A 44 -13.11 23.56 -4.14
N ALA A 45 -13.67 22.57 -3.44
CA ALA A 45 -13.47 21.16 -3.77
C ALA A 45 -13.97 20.82 -5.18
N PHE A 46 -15.14 21.37 -5.57
CA PHE A 46 -15.68 21.20 -6.91
C PHE A 46 -14.80 21.84 -7.99
N MET A 47 -14.28 23.05 -7.73
CA MET A 47 -13.39 23.73 -8.68
C MET A 47 -12.06 23.00 -8.87
N LYS A 48 -11.52 22.40 -7.81
CA LYS A 48 -10.35 21.50 -7.88
C LYS A 48 -10.63 20.28 -8.75
N GLN A 49 -11.79 19.62 -8.55
CA GLN A 49 -12.19 18.48 -9.38
C GLN A 49 -12.32 18.87 -10.85
N LYS A 50 -12.94 20.01 -11.14
CA LYS A 50 -13.06 20.55 -12.50
C LYS A 50 -11.70 20.84 -13.14
N HIS A 51 -10.75 21.40 -12.39
CA HIS A 51 -9.40 21.66 -12.88
C HIS A 51 -8.71 20.36 -13.29
N ARG A 52 -8.82 19.30 -12.49
CA ARG A 52 -8.28 17.97 -12.81
C ARG A 52 -8.88 17.40 -14.09
N LEU A 53 -10.20 17.47 -14.27
CA LEU A 53 -10.87 16.99 -15.48
C LEU A 53 -10.45 17.77 -16.74
N LEU A 54 -10.30 19.09 -16.64
CA LEU A 54 -9.81 19.94 -17.72
C LEU A 54 -8.36 19.65 -18.09
N TRP A 55 -7.53 19.30 -17.11
CA TRP A 55 -6.16 18.83 -17.35
C TRP A 55 -6.20 17.50 -18.10
N GLU A 56 -6.98 16.54 -17.60
CA GLU A 56 -7.03 15.18 -18.17
C GLU A 56 -7.52 15.17 -19.62
N LYS A 57 -8.46 16.06 -19.95
CA LYS A 57 -8.89 16.28 -21.33
C LYS A 57 -7.76 16.78 -22.24
N ARG A 58 -6.82 17.58 -21.73
CA ARG A 58 -5.77 18.22 -22.53
C ARG A 58 -4.52 17.37 -22.67
N TYR A 59 -4.16 16.62 -21.64
CA TYR A 59 -2.86 15.97 -21.54
C TYR A 59 -2.95 14.46 -21.24
N GLY A 60 -4.16 13.91 -21.07
CA GLY A 60 -4.40 12.48 -20.84
C GLY A 60 -4.60 12.13 -19.36
N PRO A 61 -4.68 10.84 -18.99
CA PRO A 61 -4.94 10.43 -17.61
C PRO A 61 -3.77 10.77 -16.68
N VAL A 62 -4.07 11.41 -15.55
CA VAL A 62 -3.08 11.72 -14.50
C VAL A 62 -2.81 10.47 -13.68
N GLY A 63 -1.55 10.05 -13.59
CA GLY A 63 -1.11 8.94 -12.74
C GLY A 63 -1.32 7.57 -13.37
N LYS A 64 -0.67 7.29 -14.51
CA LYS A 64 -0.48 5.90 -14.94
C LYS A 64 0.18 5.14 -13.78
N ALA A 65 -0.43 4.03 -13.34
CA ALA A 65 0.14 3.18 -12.31
C ALA A 65 1.59 2.84 -12.69
N SER A 66 2.55 3.25 -11.86
CA SER A 66 3.94 2.87 -12.07
C SER A 66 4.02 1.34 -12.07
N ASP A 67 4.80 0.78 -13.00
CA ASP A 67 4.99 -0.68 -13.08
C ASP A 67 5.49 -1.26 -11.75
N GLU A 68 6.15 -0.45 -10.93
CA GLU A 68 6.62 -0.78 -9.59
C GLU A 68 5.49 -1.05 -8.59
N LYS A 69 4.42 -0.24 -8.56
CA LYS A 69 3.27 -0.48 -7.67
C LYS A 69 2.55 -1.80 -8.00
N LYS A 70 2.45 -2.11 -9.30
CA LYS A 70 1.90 -3.39 -9.78
C LYS A 70 2.80 -4.57 -9.41
N LYS A 71 4.13 -4.41 -9.50
CA LYS A 71 5.10 -5.43 -9.08
C LYS A 71 5.08 -5.67 -7.57
N LEU A 72 4.93 -4.63 -6.75
CA LEU A 72 4.81 -4.74 -5.29
C LEU A 72 3.50 -5.40 -4.88
N ALA A 73 2.38 -5.04 -5.50
CA ALA A 73 1.10 -5.73 -5.29
C ALA A 73 1.18 -7.22 -5.70
N ALA A 74 1.78 -7.53 -6.85
CA ALA A 74 2.00 -8.90 -7.31
C ALA A 74 2.99 -9.70 -6.42
N ALA A 75 3.98 -9.04 -5.83
CA ALA A 75 4.93 -9.64 -4.88
C ALA A 75 4.26 -9.92 -3.51
N GLY A 76 3.42 -9.00 -3.02
CA GLY A 76 2.61 -9.21 -1.82
C GLY A 76 1.62 -10.36 -1.99
N ASP A 77 0.96 -10.44 -3.15
CA ASP A 77 0.06 -11.56 -3.48
C ASP A 77 0.79 -12.90 -3.59
N LYS A 78 2.04 -12.92 -4.08
CA LYS A 78 2.87 -14.13 -4.12
C LYS A 78 3.35 -14.54 -2.74
N ALA A 79 3.83 -13.61 -1.92
CA ALA A 79 4.28 -13.88 -0.55
C ALA A 79 3.15 -14.38 0.36
N THR A 80 1.90 -13.97 0.10
CA THR A 80 0.72 -14.45 0.85
C THR A 80 0.25 -15.83 0.39
N LYS A 81 0.50 -16.20 -0.88
CA LYS A 81 0.09 -17.49 -1.48
C LYS A 81 1.12 -18.60 -1.35
N GLU A 82 2.40 -18.26 -1.28
CA GLU A 82 3.49 -19.19 -0.98
C GLU A 82 3.54 -19.46 0.53
N GLY A 83 2.59 -20.29 1.00
CA GLY A 83 2.70 -20.93 2.31
C GLY A 83 3.93 -21.83 2.32
N ASN A 84 5.09 -21.27 2.63
CA ASN A 84 6.34 -22.01 2.78
C ASN A 84 6.14 -23.16 3.78
N PHE A 85 6.66 -24.34 3.47
CA PHE A 85 6.53 -25.56 4.29
C PHE A 85 6.80 -25.34 5.81
N ILE A 86 7.69 -24.40 6.13
CA ILE A 86 8.03 -23.96 7.49
C ILE A 86 6.86 -23.25 8.21
N SER A 87 6.04 -22.45 7.50
CA SER A 87 4.84 -21.83 8.08
C SER A 87 3.79 -22.87 8.46
N LYS A 88 3.64 -23.93 7.67
CA LYS A 88 2.75 -25.06 7.96
C LYS A 88 3.22 -25.90 9.15
N ILE A 89 4.53 -26.06 9.34
CA ILE A 89 5.12 -26.71 10.53
C ILE A 89 4.89 -25.86 11.79
N ARG A 90 4.86 -24.53 11.66
CA ARG A 90 4.59 -23.60 12.76
C ARG A 90 3.16 -23.70 13.32
N GLU A 91 2.19 -24.00 12.46
CA GLU A 91 0.78 -24.19 12.85
C GLU A 91 0.54 -25.51 13.61
N ILE A 92 1.38 -26.53 13.41
CA ILE A 92 1.20 -27.89 13.99
C ILE A 92 1.73 -28.01 15.44
N GLY A 93 2.19 -26.91 16.05
CA GLY A 93 2.26 -26.82 17.52
C GLY A 93 3.48 -27.48 18.19
N PHE A 94 4.65 -27.49 17.53
CA PHE A 94 5.90 -28.05 18.10
C PHE A 94 7.12 -27.12 18.11
N GLY A 95 6.98 -25.81 17.90
CA GLY A 95 8.16 -24.92 17.93
C GLY A 95 7.80 -23.45 18.06
N ARG A 96 7.63 -22.98 19.30
CA ARG A 96 7.59 -21.53 19.59
C ARG A 96 8.98 -20.88 19.51
N ASP A 97 10.05 -21.67 19.37
CA ASP A 97 11.45 -21.23 19.50
C ASP A 97 12.33 -21.45 18.25
N ILE A 98 11.75 -21.61 17.04
CA ILE A 98 12.56 -21.65 15.81
C ILE A 98 12.78 -20.22 15.30
N PRO A 99 14.03 -19.70 15.26
CA PRO A 99 14.33 -18.38 14.72
C PRO A 99 14.06 -18.32 13.21
N LYS A 100 13.56 -17.18 12.75
CA LYS A 100 13.09 -16.97 11.37
C LYS A 100 14.18 -17.04 10.30
N GLU A 101 15.45 -17.04 10.69
CA GLU A 101 16.60 -16.88 9.79
C GLU A 101 17.19 -18.17 9.21
N VAL A 102 16.58 -19.33 9.44
CA VAL A 102 17.02 -20.56 8.76
C VAL A 102 16.36 -20.64 7.38
N HIS A 103 16.94 -19.89 6.43
CA HIS A 103 16.73 -20.09 5.00
C HIS A 103 17.66 -21.22 4.52
N LEU A 104 17.09 -22.30 3.99
CA LEU A 104 17.77 -23.33 3.21
C LEU A 104 17.15 -23.37 1.82
#